data_AF-A0A6D2KQC9-F1
#
_entry.id   AF-A0A6D2KQC9-F1
#
_cell.length_a   1.000
_cell.length_b   1.000
_cell.length_c   1.000
_cell.angle_alpha   90.00
_cell.angle_beta   90.00
_cell.angle_gamma   90.00
#
_symmetry.space_group_name_H-M   'P 1'
#
loop_
_entity.id
_entity.type
_entity.pdbx_description
1 polymer ?
#
loop_
_entity_poly.entity_id
_entity_poly.type
_entity_poly.pdbx_seq_one_letter_code
_entity_poly.pdbx_strand_id
1 'polypeptide(L)'
;MESLLCLLSTEETPKDIYKDAEDRNRIWYFPDHDFTLSTSWTKFLVAGFERTHANKTGTGVYDLDIDKIDEQWTKDLPNTDIAVVSAGHWLFRPIYIHRGDEMIGCIFCYSPNMTQISLKEGFKLVFSAAFKHINACRSCKSNLVTVLRTFSPTHFENGTWNTGGACGRTKPFRANETDMESSGDMEIRRAQIEQFKEMKPDSLEKKKKFGVLDVTRVMLMRADGHPNSYWGNQWMKGFNDCTHWYLPGPIDAWSEFLMVILKQLIIILNKTVTSDENELCSCQGTSMLLPPSLREGAPSSLPPQKGCQDLST
;
A
#
# COMPACT_ATOMS: atom_id res chain seq x y z
N MET A 1 4.16 4.81 5.46
CA MET A 1 3.90 4.72 6.91
C MET A 1 4.23 6.07 7.56
N GLU A 2 5.41 6.56 7.26
CA GLU A 2 6.07 7.78 7.71
C GLU A 2 5.16 9.02 7.64
N SER A 3 4.37 9.21 6.56
CA SER A 3 3.36 10.28 6.50
C SER A 3 2.40 10.27 7.70
N LEU A 4 1.80 9.11 7.98
CA LEU A 4 0.86 8.95 9.10
C LEU A 4 1.58 9.15 10.44
N LEU A 5 2.81 8.64 10.58
CA LEU A 5 3.64 8.88 11.76
C LEU A 5 3.86 10.38 11.99
N CYS A 6 4.24 11.14 10.95
CA CYS A 6 4.45 12.59 11.05
C CYS A 6 3.18 13.32 11.47
N LEU A 7 2.02 12.95 10.91
CA LEU A 7 0.73 13.53 11.27
C LEU A 7 0.32 13.21 12.71
N LEU A 8 0.52 11.97 13.17
CA LEU A 8 0.25 11.60 14.56
C LEU A 8 1.23 12.26 15.54
N SER A 9 2.46 12.49 15.10
CA SER A 9 3.51 13.15 15.90
C SER A 9 3.24 14.63 16.17
N THR A 10 2.24 15.24 15.51
CA THR A 10 1.78 16.58 15.88
C THR A 10 0.96 16.61 17.17
N GLU A 11 0.37 15.47 17.53
CA GLU A 11 -0.40 15.31 18.77
C GLU A 11 0.49 14.80 19.91
N GLU A 12 1.28 13.75 19.65
CA GLU A 12 2.11 13.11 20.67
C GLU A 12 3.41 12.61 20.05
N THR A 13 4.55 12.83 20.70
CA THR A 13 5.83 12.27 20.26
C THR A 13 5.89 10.77 20.59
N PRO A 14 5.98 9.88 19.60
CA PRO A 14 6.02 8.45 19.88
C PRO A 14 7.38 8.00 20.39
N LYS A 15 7.37 6.89 21.13
CA LYS A 15 8.56 6.11 21.48
C LYS A 15 8.84 5.11 20.36
N ASP A 16 10.03 5.17 19.76
CA ASP A 16 10.52 4.09 18.90
C ASP A 16 10.96 2.92 19.79
N ILE A 17 10.16 1.85 19.81
CA ILE A 17 10.36 0.72 20.73
C ILE A 17 10.96 -0.50 20.03
N TYR A 18 11.00 -0.50 18.70
CA TYR A 18 11.62 -1.56 17.91
C TYR A 18 11.96 -1.08 16.51
N LYS A 19 13.15 -1.47 16.05
CA LYS A 19 13.64 -1.32 14.68
C LYS A 19 14.49 -2.53 14.31
N ASP A 20 14.26 -3.10 13.13
CA ASP A 20 15.14 -4.13 12.59
C ASP A 20 16.41 -3.55 11.93
N ALA A 21 17.40 -4.41 11.64
CA ALA A 21 18.71 -3.98 11.14
C ALA A 21 18.64 -3.21 9.80
N GLU A 22 17.63 -3.47 8.99
CA GLU A 22 17.43 -2.87 7.66
C GLU A 22 16.42 -1.70 7.66
N ASP A 23 15.89 -1.35 8.83
CA ASP A 23 14.89 -0.28 8.97
C ASP A 23 13.57 -0.52 8.22
N ARG A 24 13.23 -1.79 7.96
CA ARG A 24 12.02 -2.19 7.22
C ARG A 24 10.84 -2.43 8.14
N ASN A 25 11.11 -3.01 9.31
CA ASN A 25 10.12 -3.27 10.35
C ASN A 25 10.39 -2.37 11.54
N ARG A 26 9.40 -1.57 11.90
CA ARG A 26 9.45 -0.63 13.03
C ARG A 26 8.18 -0.67 13.85
N ILE A 27 8.31 -0.32 15.12
CA ILE A 27 7.18 -0.15 16.04
C ILE A 27 7.36 1.15 16.82
N TRP A 28 6.36 2.01 16.70
CA TRP A 28 6.20 3.24 17.45
C TRP A 28 5.05 3.09 18.44
N TYR A 29 5.29 3.46 19.69
CA TYR A 29 4.29 3.48 20.75
C TYR A 29 3.97 4.90 21.17
N PHE A 30 2.69 5.20 21.32
CA PHE A 30 2.10 6.47 21.75
C PHE A 30 1.47 6.27 23.14
N PRO A 31 2.25 6.44 24.24
CA PRO A 31 1.80 6.21 25.61
C PRO A 31 0.51 6.89 26.04
N ASP A 32 0.26 8.13 25.62
CA ASP A 32 -0.89 8.91 26.09
C ASP A 32 -2.21 8.36 25.52
N HIS A 33 -2.13 7.67 24.38
CA HIS A 33 -3.26 7.06 23.68
C HIS A 33 -3.28 5.53 23.75
N ASP A 34 -2.29 4.92 24.39
CA ASP A 34 -2.02 3.47 24.35
C ASP A 34 -2.09 2.91 22.91
N PHE A 35 -1.53 3.66 21.96
CA PHE A 35 -1.63 3.37 20.54
C PHE A 35 -0.29 2.89 20.00
N THR A 36 -0.32 1.83 19.19
CA THR A 36 0.87 1.30 18.52
C THR A 36 0.73 1.43 17.02
N LEU A 37 1.78 1.95 16.39
CA LEU A 37 1.93 2.04 14.95
C LEU A 37 3.10 1.17 14.54
N SER A 38 2.89 0.22 13.62
CA SER A 38 3.97 -0.67 13.19
C SER A 38 4.00 -0.89 11.69
N THR A 39 5.18 -1.25 11.19
CA THR A 39 5.38 -1.73 9.82
C THR A 39 5.77 -3.19 9.83
N SER A 40 5.09 -3.96 8.98
CA SER A 40 5.47 -5.32 8.64
C SER A 40 5.76 -5.39 7.14
N TRP A 41 7.04 -5.44 6.79
CA TRP A 41 7.49 -5.37 5.42
C TRP A 41 7.42 -6.72 4.72
N THR A 42 6.94 -6.72 3.48
CA THR A 42 6.97 -7.87 2.58
C THR A 42 7.05 -7.38 1.13
N LYS A 43 7.70 -8.14 0.26
CA LYS A 43 7.75 -7.84 -1.19
C LYS A 43 6.43 -8.18 -1.89
N PHE A 44 5.84 -9.33 -1.53
CA PHE A 44 4.79 -9.98 -2.33
C PHE A 44 3.55 -10.40 -1.54
N LEU A 45 3.47 -10.24 -0.22
CA LEU A 45 2.44 -10.81 0.68
C LEU A 45 2.48 -12.34 0.78
N VAL A 46 2.71 -13.05 -0.33
CA VAL A 46 2.95 -14.50 -0.35
C VAL A 46 4.44 -14.81 -0.17
N ALA A 47 4.76 -16.05 0.17
CA ALA A 47 6.14 -16.50 0.26
C ALA A 47 6.83 -16.33 -1.10
N GLY A 48 7.98 -15.66 -1.09
CA GLY A 48 8.71 -15.34 -2.31
C GLY A 48 10.21 -15.39 -2.11
N PHE A 49 10.90 -16.03 -3.05
CA PHE A 49 12.35 -16.24 -2.98
C PHE A 49 13.01 -15.72 -4.26
N GLU A 50 14.13 -15.03 -4.13
CA GLU A 50 14.92 -14.61 -5.27
C GLU A 50 15.82 -15.77 -5.72
N ARG A 51 15.83 -16.07 -7.02
CA ARG A 51 16.79 -17.00 -7.59
C ARG A 51 18.18 -16.39 -7.53
N THR A 52 19.16 -17.19 -7.16
CA THR A 52 20.56 -16.75 -7.06
C THR A 52 21.42 -17.43 -8.11
N HIS A 53 22.41 -16.71 -8.62
CA HIS A 53 23.50 -17.28 -9.38
C HIS A 53 24.38 -18.19 -8.50
N ALA A 54 25.27 -18.97 -9.12
CA ALA A 54 26.17 -19.89 -8.39
C ALA A 54 27.08 -19.18 -7.36
N ASN A 55 27.40 -17.91 -7.60
CA ASN A 55 28.14 -17.04 -6.67
C ASN A 55 27.25 -16.37 -5.59
N LYS A 56 26.00 -16.82 -5.44
CA LYS A 56 25.00 -16.30 -4.49
C LYS A 56 24.52 -14.87 -4.73
N THR A 57 24.79 -14.27 -5.89
CA THR A 57 24.22 -12.95 -6.23
C THR A 57 22.77 -13.11 -6.72
N GLY A 58 21.91 -12.15 -6.36
CA GLY A 58 20.52 -12.12 -6.81
C GLY A 58 20.39 -11.95 -8.33
N THR A 59 19.47 -12.69 -8.93
CA THR A 59 19.21 -12.64 -10.39
C THR A 59 18.16 -11.60 -10.76
N GLY A 60 17.40 -11.08 -9.78
CA GLY A 60 16.19 -10.29 -10.01
C GLY A 60 14.98 -11.11 -10.49
N VAL A 61 15.09 -12.45 -10.58
CA VAL A 61 14.01 -13.38 -10.90
C VAL A 61 13.52 -14.02 -9.61
N TYR A 62 12.20 -14.13 -9.46
CA TYR A 62 11.57 -14.58 -8.22
C TYR A 62 10.70 -15.82 -8.43
N ASP A 63 10.63 -16.67 -7.41
CA ASP A 63 9.66 -17.75 -7.28
C ASP A 63 8.67 -17.37 -6.17
N LEU A 64 7.37 -17.36 -6.49
CA LEU A 64 6.28 -17.13 -5.52
C LEU A 64 5.48 -18.41 -5.32
N ASP A 65 5.19 -18.77 -4.07
CA ASP A 65 4.27 -19.86 -3.74
C ASP A 65 2.96 -19.27 -3.22
N ILE A 66 1.89 -19.35 -4.01
CA ILE A 66 0.59 -18.73 -3.67
C ILE A 66 -0.21 -19.51 -2.62
N ASP A 67 0.24 -20.71 -2.23
CA ASP A 67 -0.34 -21.47 -1.12
C ASP A 67 0.34 -21.15 0.23
N LYS A 68 1.48 -20.44 0.20
CA LYS A 68 2.22 -20.04 1.40
C LYS A 68 2.22 -18.53 1.54
N ILE A 69 1.91 -18.05 2.73
CA ILE A 69 1.96 -16.62 3.05
C ILE A 69 3.31 -16.27 3.66
N ASP A 70 3.81 -15.08 3.36
CA ASP A 70 5.03 -14.57 3.99
C ASP A 70 4.81 -14.40 5.50
N GLU A 71 5.51 -15.21 6.29
CA GLU A 71 5.39 -15.24 7.75
C GLU A 71 5.82 -13.93 8.42
N GLN A 72 6.63 -13.10 7.72
CA GLN A 72 7.14 -11.85 8.28
C GLN A 72 6.03 -10.88 8.69
N TRP A 73 4.92 -10.83 7.94
CA TRP A 73 3.81 -9.94 8.25
C TRP A 73 2.65 -10.62 8.97
N THR A 74 2.50 -11.94 8.86
CA THR A 74 1.36 -12.64 9.48
C THR A 74 1.55 -12.88 10.96
N LYS A 75 2.79 -12.97 11.45
CA LYS A 75 3.11 -13.16 12.87
C LYS A 75 2.49 -12.10 13.79
N ASP A 76 2.29 -10.88 13.28
CA ASP A 76 1.79 -9.74 14.06
C ASP A 76 0.25 -9.59 13.98
N LEU A 77 -0.40 -10.27 13.03
CA LEU A 77 -1.86 -10.20 12.84
C LEU A 77 -2.69 -10.55 14.08
N PRO A 78 -2.34 -11.55 14.91
CA PRO A 78 -3.07 -11.86 16.14
C PRO A 78 -3.22 -10.66 17.09
N ASN A 79 -2.25 -9.74 17.08
CA ASN A 79 -2.21 -8.57 17.96
C ASN A 79 -2.72 -7.29 17.29
N THR A 80 -3.06 -7.34 16.00
CA THR A 80 -3.38 -6.16 15.19
C THR A 80 -4.87 -5.81 15.25
N ASP A 81 -5.20 -4.53 15.48
CA ASP A 81 -6.58 -4.02 15.41
C ASP A 81 -6.96 -3.55 14.00
N ILE A 82 -6.02 -2.92 13.30
CA ILE A 82 -6.20 -2.37 11.95
C ILE A 82 -5.00 -2.79 11.09
N ALA A 83 -5.25 -3.59 10.06
CA ALA A 83 -4.24 -4.01 9.09
C ALA A 83 -4.44 -3.27 7.76
N VAL A 84 -3.51 -2.38 7.40
CA VAL A 84 -3.48 -1.74 6.07
C VAL A 84 -2.58 -2.55 5.15
N VAL A 85 -3.19 -3.31 4.24
CA VAL A 85 -2.50 -4.26 3.35
C VAL A 85 -2.25 -3.62 2.00
N SER A 86 -1.02 -3.71 1.50
CA SER A 86 -0.63 -3.23 0.17
C SER A 86 0.58 -3.97 -0.39
N ALA A 87 0.57 -4.21 -1.70
CA ALA A 87 1.71 -4.71 -2.48
C ALA A 87 1.57 -4.27 -3.94
N GLY A 88 2.68 -4.24 -4.68
CA GLY A 88 2.68 -3.62 -6.00
C GLY A 88 3.99 -3.82 -6.78
N HIS A 89 4.90 -2.86 -6.69
CA HIS A 89 6.04 -2.72 -7.61
C HIS A 89 6.91 -3.97 -7.79
N TRP A 90 7.06 -4.82 -6.75
CA TRP A 90 7.83 -6.06 -6.87
C TRP A 90 7.19 -7.08 -7.82
N LEU A 91 5.86 -7.06 -8.02
CA LEU A 91 5.16 -7.91 -8.98
C LEU A 91 5.48 -7.61 -10.45
N PHE A 92 6.24 -6.54 -10.72
CA PHE A 92 6.73 -6.22 -12.05
C PHE A 92 8.06 -6.90 -12.40
N ARG A 93 8.60 -7.74 -11.51
CA ARG A 93 9.78 -8.56 -11.77
C ARG A 93 9.41 -9.81 -12.59
N PRO A 94 10.37 -10.44 -13.28
CA PRO A 94 10.19 -11.80 -13.78
C PRO A 94 9.90 -12.74 -12.61
N ILE A 95 8.73 -13.37 -12.64
CA ILE A 95 8.21 -14.18 -11.53
C ILE A 95 7.74 -15.53 -12.07
N TYR A 96 8.12 -16.60 -11.39
CA TYR A 96 7.55 -17.92 -11.57
C TYR A 96 6.58 -18.17 -10.42
N ILE A 97 5.35 -18.56 -10.73
CA ILE A 97 4.30 -18.79 -9.75
C ILE A 97 4.11 -20.29 -9.57
N HIS A 98 4.13 -20.69 -8.31
CA HIS A 98 3.98 -22.05 -7.85
C HIS A 98 2.76 -22.17 -6.94
N ARG A 99 2.18 -23.37 -6.92
CA ARG A 99 1.19 -23.82 -5.95
C ARG A 99 1.76 -25.06 -5.28
N GLY A 100 2.37 -24.88 -4.11
CA GLY A 100 3.18 -25.95 -3.50
C GLY A 100 4.34 -26.32 -4.42
N ASP A 101 4.43 -27.60 -4.81
CA ASP A 101 5.50 -28.11 -5.69
C ASP A 101 5.18 -27.96 -7.19
N GLU A 102 3.96 -27.52 -7.56
CA GLU A 102 3.53 -27.36 -8.94
C GLU A 102 3.79 -25.95 -9.46
N MET A 103 4.53 -25.82 -10.57
CA MET A 103 4.67 -24.55 -11.28
C MET A 103 3.46 -24.31 -12.19
N ILE A 104 2.67 -23.27 -11.91
CA ILE A 104 1.43 -22.98 -12.64
C ILE A 104 1.62 -21.98 -13.78
N GLY A 105 2.73 -21.23 -13.78
CA GLY A 105 3.07 -20.29 -14.86
C GLY A 105 4.07 -19.23 -14.44
N CYS A 106 4.20 -18.19 -15.25
CA CYS A 106 5.14 -17.10 -14.99
C CYS A 106 4.61 -15.74 -15.45
N ILE A 107 5.09 -14.67 -14.82
CA ILE A 107 4.95 -13.28 -15.25
C ILE A 107 6.30 -12.84 -15.83
N PHE A 108 6.29 -12.20 -17.01
CA PHE A 108 7.49 -11.66 -17.67
C PHE A 108 8.63 -12.67 -17.88
N CYS A 109 8.30 -13.93 -18.19
CA CYS A 109 9.31 -14.93 -18.55
C CYS A 109 9.26 -15.30 -20.04
N TYR A 110 10.43 -15.58 -20.63
CA TYR A 110 10.58 -15.86 -22.07
C TYR A 110 10.65 -17.36 -22.40
N SER A 111 10.14 -18.22 -21.51
CA SER A 111 10.17 -19.66 -21.75
C SER A 111 9.01 -20.07 -22.68
N PRO A 112 9.28 -20.65 -23.87
CA PRO A 112 8.25 -20.92 -24.88
C PRO A 112 7.24 -21.98 -24.45
N ASN A 113 7.62 -22.87 -23.52
CA ASN A 113 6.76 -23.94 -23.00
C ASN A 113 6.11 -23.59 -21.66
N MET A 114 6.09 -22.31 -21.27
CA MET A 114 5.56 -21.88 -19.97
C MET A 114 4.27 -21.09 -20.13
N THR A 115 3.27 -21.41 -19.31
CA THR A 115 2.03 -20.64 -19.20
C THR A 115 2.34 -19.21 -18.78
N GLN A 116 1.99 -18.25 -19.63
CA GLN A 116 2.14 -16.83 -19.33
C GLN A 116 0.94 -16.35 -18.52
N ILE A 117 1.25 -15.83 -17.33
CA ILE A 117 0.28 -15.22 -16.42
C ILE A 117 0.37 -13.71 -16.62
N SER A 118 -0.76 -13.08 -16.95
CA SER A 118 -0.82 -11.63 -17.07
C SER A 118 -0.58 -10.96 -15.71
N LEU A 119 -0.10 -9.71 -15.71
CA LEU A 119 0.04 -8.95 -14.47
C LEU A 119 -1.27 -8.90 -13.68
N LYS A 120 -2.39 -8.64 -14.36
CA LYS A 120 -3.73 -8.65 -13.76
C LYS A 120 -3.98 -9.94 -12.97
N GLU A 121 -3.80 -11.10 -13.59
CA GLU A 121 -4.04 -12.39 -12.92
C GLU A 121 -3.01 -12.68 -11.83
N GLY A 122 -1.75 -12.28 -12.01
CA GLY A 122 -0.72 -12.39 -10.97
C GLY A 122 -1.08 -11.62 -9.69
N PHE A 123 -1.52 -10.36 -9.84
CA PHE A 123 -2.06 -9.57 -8.74
C PHE A 123 -3.28 -10.25 -8.11
N LYS A 124 -4.20 -10.80 -8.92
CA LYS A 124 -5.37 -11.49 -8.38
C LYS A 124 -4.98 -12.69 -7.51
N LEU A 125 -4.05 -13.53 -7.97
CA LEU A 125 -3.59 -14.71 -7.23
C LEU A 125 -3.00 -14.33 -5.87
N VAL A 126 -2.10 -13.34 -5.86
CA VAL A 126 -1.41 -12.88 -4.65
C VAL A 126 -2.39 -12.28 -3.63
N PHE A 127 -3.25 -11.37 -4.06
CA PHE A 127 -4.22 -10.75 -3.16
C PHE A 127 -5.31 -11.74 -2.71
N SER A 128 -5.69 -12.70 -3.56
CA SER A 128 -6.58 -13.81 -3.19
C SER A 128 -5.98 -14.60 -2.02
N ALA A 129 -4.72 -15.01 -2.12
CA ALA A 129 -4.02 -15.76 -1.07
C ALA A 129 -3.96 -14.97 0.24
N ALA A 130 -3.54 -13.70 0.18
CA ALA A 130 -3.42 -12.84 1.36
C ALA A 130 -4.76 -12.63 2.08
N PHE A 131 -5.84 -12.31 1.34
CA PHE A 131 -7.16 -12.09 1.95
C PHE A 131 -7.79 -13.39 2.44
N LYS A 132 -7.62 -14.52 1.75
CA LYS A 132 -8.03 -15.84 2.26
C LYS A 132 -7.36 -16.13 3.60
N HIS A 133 -6.06 -15.87 3.73
CA HIS A 133 -5.34 -16.06 4.98
C HIS A 133 -5.89 -15.19 6.11
N ILE A 134 -6.07 -13.88 5.88
CA ILE A 134 -6.63 -12.97 6.88
C ILE A 134 -8.04 -13.41 7.31
N ASN A 135 -8.88 -13.84 6.36
CA ASN A 135 -10.22 -14.33 6.65
C ASN A 135 -10.24 -15.63 7.46
N ALA A 136 -9.33 -16.55 7.13
CA ALA A 136 -9.19 -17.84 7.79
C ALA A 136 -8.46 -17.76 9.14
N CYS A 137 -7.75 -16.66 9.43
CA CYS A 137 -7.01 -16.48 10.67
C CYS A 137 -7.93 -16.53 11.90
N ARG A 138 -7.87 -17.63 12.65
CA ARG A 138 -8.67 -17.88 13.86
C ARG A 138 -8.07 -17.25 15.12
N SER A 139 -6.75 -17.08 15.15
CA SER A 139 -6.03 -16.40 16.24
C SER A 139 -6.12 -14.87 16.15
N CYS A 140 -6.54 -14.33 15.01
CA CYS A 140 -6.74 -12.89 14.83
C CYS A 140 -7.94 -12.38 15.63
N LYS A 141 -7.85 -11.12 16.07
CA LYS A 141 -8.95 -10.41 16.72
C LYS A 141 -10.24 -10.49 15.89
N SER A 142 -11.35 -10.78 16.55
CA SER A 142 -12.65 -10.95 15.87
C SER A 142 -13.16 -9.66 15.23
N ASN A 143 -12.74 -8.50 15.73
CA ASN A 143 -13.04 -7.16 15.25
C ASN A 143 -11.93 -6.54 14.37
N LEU A 144 -10.94 -7.34 13.93
CA LEU A 144 -9.86 -6.87 13.05
C LEU A 144 -10.43 -6.12 11.84
N VAL A 145 -9.92 -4.90 11.61
CA VAL A 145 -10.23 -4.08 10.44
C VAL A 145 -9.14 -4.28 9.39
N THR A 146 -9.48 -4.84 8.24
CA THR A 146 -8.58 -4.99 7.10
C THR A 146 -8.87 -3.92 6.06
N VAL A 147 -7.87 -3.13 5.72
CA VAL A 147 -7.97 -2.08 4.70
C VAL A 147 -7.02 -2.41 3.56
N LEU A 148 -7.55 -2.63 2.35
CA LEU A 148 -6.72 -2.67 1.14
C LEU A 148 -6.32 -1.24 0.77
N ARG A 149 -5.03 -0.93 0.70
CA ARG A 149 -4.54 0.27 0.01
C ARG A 149 -4.19 -0.09 -1.43
N THR A 150 -4.89 0.51 -2.40
CA THR A 150 -4.69 0.21 -3.82
C THR A 150 -3.33 0.69 -4.33
N PHE A 151 -2.94 0.21 -5.51
CA PHE A 151 -1.63 0.44 -6.12
C PHE A 151 -1.21 1.92 -6.09
N SER A 152 0.04 2.16 -5.69
CA SER A 152 0.66 3.48 -5.78
C SER A 152 1.39 3.57 -7.12
N PRO A 153 1.01 4.47 -8.03
CA PRO A 153 1.61 4.59 -9.35
C PRO A 153 3.03 5.16 -9.30
N THR A 154 3.78 4.96 -10.39
CA THR A 154 5.08 5.61 -10.66
C THR A 154 4.96 6.60 -11.81
N HIS A 155 5.78 7.65 -11.84
CA HIS A 155 5.72 8.67 -12.91
C HIS A 155 7.04 8.83 -13.66
N PHE A 156 7.59 7.73 -14.17
CA PHE A 156 8.75 7.82 -15.07
C PHE A 156 8.35 8.38 -16.43
N GLU A 157 9.02 9.45 -16.85
CA GLU A 157 9.00 10.02 -18.20
C GLU A 157 10.35 9.78 -18.89
N ASN A 158 10.33 9.63 -20.22
CA ASN A 158 11.52 9.45 -21.07
C ASN A 158 12.43 8.26 -20.71
N GLY A 159 11.85 7.21 -20.11
CA GLY A 159 12.55 5.99 -19.73
C GLY A 159 11.84 5.28 -18.59
N THR A 160 12.48 4.26 -18.04
CA THR A 160 12.04 3.51 -16.86
C THR A 160 13.05 3.68 -15.74
N TRP A 161 12.75 3.10 -14.57
CA TRP A 161 13.63 3.09 -13.40
C TRP A 161 15.08 2.66 -13.70
N ASN A 162 15.32 1.85 -14.73
CA ASN A 162 16.65 1.37 -15.12
C ASN A 162 17.14 1.80 -16.50
N THR A 163 16.40 2.65 -17.21
CA THR A 163 16.76 3.11 -18.56
C THR A 163 16.90 4.63 -18.65
N GLY A 164 17.08 5.30 -17.50
CA GLY A 164 17.31 6.75 -17.43
C GLY A 164 16.05 7.60 -17.33
N GLY A 165 14.90 7.00 -16.98
CA GLY A 165 13.66 7.75 -16.76
C GLY A 165 13.75 8.74 -15.60
N ALA A 166 12.94 9.79 -15.64
CA ALA A 166 12.88 10.85 -14.64
C ALA A 166 11.44 11.29 -14.34
N CYS A 167 11.24 12.01 -13.24
CA CYS A 167 9.94 12.54 -12.81
C CYS A 167 10.12 14.02 -12.41
N GLY A 168 10.46 14.85 -13.38
CA GLY A 168 10.82 16.25 -13.16
C GLY A 168 9.62 17.22 -13.10
N ARG A 169 8.38 16.72 -13.12
CA ARG A 169 7.21 17.59 -13.08
C ARG A 169 7.12 18.28 -11.72
N THR A 170 6.69 19.54 -11.73
CA THR A 170 6.50 20.36 -10.51
C THR A 170 5.04 20.72 -10.25
N LYS A 171 4.13 20.21 -11.09
CA LYS A 171 2.69 20.40 -10.97
C LYS A 171 1.96 19.08 -11.24
N PRO A 172 0.80 18.86 -10.59
CA PRO A 172 -0.07 17.74 -10.91
C PRO A 172 -0.42 17.72 -12.40
N PHE A 173 -0.79 16.55 -12.90
CA PHE A 173 -1.44 16.47 -14.21
C PHE A 173 -2.80 17.18 -14.17
N ARG A 174 -3.14 17.84 -15.27
CA ARG A 174 -4.52 18.24 -15.55
C ARG A 174 -5.33 17.05 -16.05
N ALA A 175 -6.66 17.12 -15.92
CA ALA A 175 -7.56 16.03 -16.28
C ALA A 175 -7.45 15.57 -17.75
N ASN A 176 -6.95 16.42 -18.65
CA ASN A 176 -6.77 16.14 -20.07
C ASN A 176 -5.31 15.81 -20.46
N GLU A 177 -4.37 15.82 -19.52
CA GLU A 177 -2.95 15.59 -19.80
C GLU A 177 -2.54 14.11 -19.73
N THR A 178 -3.44 13.24 -19.28
CA THR A 178 -3.16 11.80 -19.14
C THR A 178 -4.44 10.97 -19.31
N ASP A 179 -4.35 9.88 -20.09
CA ASP A 179 -5.40 8.88 -20.16
C ASP A 179 -5.22 7.87 -19.02
N MET A 180 -5.68 8.26 -17.84
CA MET A 180 -5.56 7.45 -16.63
C MET A 180 -6.29 6.11 -16.75
N GLU A 181 -7.45 6.07 -17.41
CA GLU A 181 -8.32 4.88 -17.40
C GLU A 181 -7.75 3.74 -18.23
N SER A 182 -6.94 4.02 -19.26
CA SER A 182 -6.25 3.00 -20.04
C SER A 182 -4.88 2.59 -19.48
N SER A 183 -4.43 3.23 -18.39
CA SER A 183 -3.14 2.88 -17.76
C SER A 183 -3.14 1.47 -17.15
N GLY A 184 -1.98 0.80 -17.21
CA GLY A 184 -1.76 -0.49 -16.53
C GLY A 184 -1.97 -0.40 -15.01
N ASP A 185 -1.75 0.78 -14.41
CA ASP A 185 -1.98 1.04 -13.00
C ASP A 185 -3.47 0.92 -12.62
N MET A 186 -4.36 1.41 -13.49
CA MET A 186 -5.81 1.25 -13.29
C MET A 186 -6.27 -0.19 -13.49
N GLU A 187 -5.61 -0.96 -14.37
CA GLU A 187 -5.86 -2.40 -14.49
C GLU A 187 -5.49 -3.15 -13.20
N ILE A 188 -4.33 -2.84 -12.61
CA ILE A 188 -3.89 -3.41 -11.34
C ILE A 188 -4.85 -3.02 -10.21
N ARG A 189 -5.25 -1.74 -10.14
CA ARG A 189 -6.26 -1.28 -9.18
C ARG A 189 -7.55 -2.09 -9.30
N ARG A 190 -8.06 -2.32 -10.52
CA ARG A 190 -9.26 -3.15 -10.74
C ARG A 190 -9.04 -4.57 -10.23
N ALA A 191 -7.91 -5.20 -10.54
CA ALA A 191 -7.55 -6.53 -10.07
C ALA A 191 -7.58 -6.64 -8.52
N GLN A 192 -6.97 -5.67 -7.84
CA GLN A 192 -6.94 -5.61 -6.38
C GLN A 192 -8.35 -5.45 -5.78
N ILE A 193 -9.16 -4.55 -6.35
CA ILE A 193 -10.53 -4.31 -5.88
C ILE A 193 -11.45 -5.51 -6.16
N GLU A 194 -11.34 -6.13 -7.34
CA GLU A 194 -12.08 -7.33 -7.72
C GLU A 194 -11.83 -8.44 -6.68
N GLN A 195 -10.57 -8.77 -6.40
CA GLN A 195 -10.24 -9.80 -5.40
C GLN A 195 -10.62 -9.42 -3.99
N PHE A 196 -10.48 -8.15 -3.63
CA PHE A 196 -10.93 -7.70 -2.32
C PHE A 196 -12.42 -7.92 -2.13
N LYS A 197 -13.24 -7.65 -3.15
CA LYS A 197 -14.68 -7.87 -3.12
C LYS A 197 -15.03 -9.36 -3.09
N GLU A 198 -14.39 -10.17 -3.92
CA GLU A 198 -14.62 -11.62 -3.98
C GLU A 198 -14.24 -12.32 -2.66
N MET A 199 -13.18 -11.85 -2.00
CA MET A 199 -12.69 -12.45 -0.76
C MET A 199 -13.29 -11.80 0.48
N LYS A 200 -14.02 -10.68 0.36
CA LYS A 200 -14.71 -10.08 1.50
C LYS A 200 -15.75 -11.10 2.02
N PRO A 201 -15.73 -11.47 3.31
CA PRO A 201 -16.70 -12.43 3.82
C PRO A 201 -18.10 -11.82 3.79
N ASP A 202 -19.05 -12.56 3.24
CA ASP A 202 -20.49 -12.21 3.24
C ASP A 202 -21.19 -12.51 4.57
N SER A 203 -20.47 -13.02 5.57
CA SER A 203 -21.10 -13.66 6.73
C SER A 203 -21.21 -12.75 7.96
N LEU A 204 -22.43 -12.69 8.49
CA LEU A 204 -22.82 -12.21 9.82
C LEU A 204 -22.05 -12.90 10.97
N GLU A 205 -21.35 -14.01 10.73
CA GLU A 205 -20.65 -14.80 11.77
C GLU A 205 -19.28 -14.22 12.18
N LYS A 206 -18.64 -13.39 11.36
CA LYS A 206 -17.33 -12.79 11.67
C LYS A 206 -17.44 -11.27 11.72
N LYS A 207 -17.19 -10.68 12.90
CA LYS A 207 -17.12 -9.21 13.10
C LYS A 207 -15.94 -8.52 12.40
N LYS A 208 -15.16 -9.24 11.57
CA LYS A 208 -14.03 -8.70 10.83
C LYS A 208 -14.54 -7.71 9.81
N LYS A 209 -13.84 -6.59 9.64
CA LYS A 209 -14.26 -5.50 8.76
C LYS A 209 -13.30 -5.34 7.61
N PHE A 210 -13.85 -4.88 6.50
CA PHE A 210 -13.12 -4.77 5.24
C PHE A 210 -13.44 -3.42 4.59
N GLY A 211 -12.40 -2.61 4.38
CA GLY A 211 -12.46 -1.35 3.64
C GLY A 211 -11.41 -1.26 2.54
N VAL A 212 -11.61 -0.31 1.62
CA VAL A 212 -10.64 -0.02 0.55
C VAL A 212 -10.22 1.44 0.66
N LEU A 213 -8.92 1.66 0.87
CA LEU A 213 -8.23 2.91 0.70
C LEU A 213 -7.80 3.04 -0.75
N ASP A 214 -8.69 3.57 -1.57
CA ASP A 214 -8.48 3.67 -3.01
C ASP A 214 -7.72 4.94 -3.39
N VAL A 215 -6.42 4.80 -3.61
CA VAL A 215 -5.50 5.93 -3.85
C VAL A 215 -4.99 6.00 -5.29
N THR A 216 -5.06 4.93 -6.08
CA THR A 216 -4.36 4.87 -7.39
C THR A 216 -4.74 6.02 -8.31
N ARG A 217 -6.04 6.31 -8.48
CA ARG A 217 -6.50 7.37 -9.40
C ARG A 217 -6.06 8.76 -8.98
N VAL A 218 -6.17 9.09 -7.69
CA VAL A 218 -5.74 10.41 -7.20
C VAL A 218 -4.23 10.55 -7.25
N MET A 219 -3.47 9.46 -7.01
CA MET A 219 -2.02 9.49 -7.06
C MET A 219 -1.47 9.52 -8.49
N LEU A 220 -2.19 8.96 -9.46
CA LEU A 220 -1.87 9.08 -10.90
C LEU A 220 -1.85 10.53 -11.37
N MET A 221 -2.55 11.43 -10.66
CA MET A 221 -2.53 12.87 -10.96
C MET A 221 -1.33 13.59 -10.37
N ARG A 222 -0.60 12.96 -9.45
CA ARG A 222 0.39 13.63 -8.60
C ARG A 222 1.83 13.36 -9.05
N ALA A 223 2.10 13.47 -10.34
CA ALA A 223 3.45 13.32 -10.87
C ALA A 223 4.47 14.35 -10.31
N ASP A 224 3.99 15.40 -9.64
CA ASP A 224 4.76 16.39 -8.87
C ASP A 224 5.28 15.90 -7.51
N GLY A 225 4.83 14.72 -7.05
CA GLY A 225 5.08 14.25 -5.70
C GLY A 225 6.35 13.44 -5.48
N HIS A 226 7.15 13.19 -6.52
CA HIS A 226 8.28 12.27 -6.46
C HIS A 226 9.61 12.94 -6.16
N PRO A 227 10.53 12.29 -5.43
CA PRO A 227 11.86 12.81 -5.14
C PRO A 227 12.75 13.06 -6.36
N ASN A 228 12.53 12.34 -7.47
CA ASN A 228 13.40 12.36 -8.63
C ASN A 228 14.86 12.07 -8.22
N SER A 229 15.82 12.96 -8.48
CA SER A 229 17.22 12.78 -8.09
C SER A 229 17.51 13.10 -6.61
N TYR A 230 16.56 13.65 -5.85
CA TYR A 230 16.75 14.19 -4.50
C TYR A 230 16.36 13.21 -3.38
N TRP A 231 16.70 11.93 -3.54
CA TRP A 231 16.37 10.86 -2.58
C TRP A 231 17.59 10.35 -1.78
N GLY A 232 18.76 10.95 -2.00
CA GLY A 232 19.94 10.77 -1.14
C GLY A 232 20.56 9.37 -1.14
N ASN A 233 20.22 8.49 -2.08
CA ASN A 233 20.75 7.13 -2.08
C ASN A 233 22.21 7.07 -2.53
N GLN A 234 23.06 6.58 -1.62
CA GLN A 234 24.51 6.51 -1.84
C GLN A 234 24.93 5.40 -2.82
N TRP A 235 24.12 4.35 -2.96
CA TRP A 235 24.41 3.14 -3.73
C TRP A 235 23.86 3.20 -5.16
N MET A 236 22.77 3.96 -5.37
CA MET A 236 22.06 4.10 -6.64
C MET A 236 22.29 5.49 -7.25
N LYS A 237 23.52 6.01 -7.15
CA LYS A 237 23.89 7.30 -7.75
C LYS A 237 23.60 7.28 -9.25
N GLY A 238 22.86 8.29 -9.72
CA GLY A 238 22.47 8.44 -11.13
C GLY A 238 21.10 7.87 -11.49
N PHE A 239 20.42 7.18 -10.57
CA PHE A 239 19.03 6.77 -10.75
C PHE A 239 18.07 7.78 -10.10
N ASN A 240 16.95 8.04 -10.78
CA ASN A 240 15.86 8.84 -10.25
C ASN A 240 14.85 7.94 -9.52
N ASP A 241 14.38 8.41 -8.37
CA ASP A 241 13.28 7.78 -7.65
C ASP A 241 11.95 8.42 -8.03
N CYS A 242 11.21 7.70 -8.89
CA CYS A 242 9.85 8.05 -9.31
C CYS A 242 8.82 7.03 -8.80
N THR A 243 9.18 6.32 -7.72
CA THR A 243 8.33 5.29 -7.10
C THR A 243 7.91 5.72 -5.70
N HIS A 244 8.84 6.26 -4.91
CA HIS A 244 8.57 6.81 -3.59
C HIS A 244 8.11 8.27 -3.68
N TRP A 245 7.62 8.80 -2.57
CA TRP A 245 6.98 10.11 -2.50
C TRP A 245 7.72 11.01 -1.52
N TYR A 246 7.75 12.31 -1.80
CA TYR A 246 8.21 13.30 -0.83
C TYR A 246 7.33 13.32 0.43
N LEU A 247 7.95 13.70 1.55
CA LEU A 247 7.30 14.02 2.80
C LEU A 247 7.78 15.39 3.32
N PRO A 248 6.87 16.31 3.70
CA PRO A 248 5.42 16.25 3.47
C PRO A 248 5.09 16.24 1.95
N GLY A 249 3.92 15.74 1.58
CA GLY A 249 3.61 15.52 0.17
C GLY A 249 2.21 14.98 -0.13
N PRO A 250 1.93 14.57 -1.38
CA PRO A 250 0.59 14.12 -1.78
C PRO A 250 0.08 12.91 -0.98
N ILE A 251 1.00 12.11 -0.43
CA ILE A 251 0.67 10.92 0.35
C ILE A 251 0.10 11.24 1.74
N ASP A 252 0.16 12.50 2.19
CA ASP A 252 -0.52 12.95 3.40
C ASP A 252 -2.05 12.81 3.28
N ALA A 253 -2.57 12.94 2.05
CA ALA A 253 -3.99 12.69 1.76
C ALA A 253 -4.41 11.24 2.04
N TRP A 254 -3.49 10.27 2.01
CA TRP A 254 -3.82 8.86 2.31
C TRP A 254 -4.27 8.69 3.75
N SER A 255 -3.65 9.42 4.67
CA SER A 255 -3.99 9.42 6.09
C SER A 255 -5.38 10.02 6.32
N GLU A 256 -5.70 11.12 5.63
CA GLU A 256 -7.03 11.73 5.68
C GLU A 256 -8.12 10.76 5.17
N PHE A 257 -7.89 10.12 4.02
CA PHE A 257 -8.80 9.11 3.48
C PHE A 257 -8.93 7.88 4.39
N LEU A 258 -7.82 7.41 4.97
CA LEU A 258 -7.83 6.31 5.92
C LEU A 258 -8.72 6.64 7.11
N MET A 259 -8.61 7.85 7.69
CA MET A 259 -9.45 8.27 8.82
C MET A 259 -10.94 8.30 8.46
N VAL A 260 -11.29 8.74 7.24
CA VAL A 260 -12.69 8.69 6.76
C VAL A 260 -13.18 7.25 6.65
N ILE A 261 -12.39 6.36 6.06
CA ILE A 261 -12.74 4.93 5.91
C ILE A 261 -12.90 4.27 7.27
N LEU A 262 -11.96 4.49 8.19
CA LEU A 262 -12.03 3.94 9.54
C LEU A 262 -13.27 4.46 10.28
N LYS A 263 -13.57 5.76 10.20
CA LYS A 263 -14.81 6.32 10.77
C LYS A 263 -16.05 5.67 10.17
N GLN A 264 -16.12 5.45 8.86
CA GLN A 264 -17.27 4.76 8.25
C GLN A 264 -17.40 3.31 8.74
N LEU A 265 -16.30 2.56 8.78
CA LEU A 265 -16.29 1.17 9.28
C LEU A 265 -16.59 1.08 10.79
N ILE A 266 -16.33 2.14 11.55
CA ILE A 266 -16.67 2.24 12.96
C ILE A 266 -18.12 2.71 13.14
N ILE A 267 -18.62 3.71 12.40
CA ILE A 267 -19.99 4.22 12.50
C ILE A 267 -21.02 3.17 12.06
N ILE A 268 -20.69 2.32 11.08
CA ILE A 268 -21.53 1.17 10.72
C ILE A 268 -21.77 0.27 11.95
N LEU A 269 -20.86 0.22 12.95
CA LEU A 269 -21.10 -0.49 14.21
C LEU A 269 -22.24 0.10 15.02
N ASN A 270 -22.29 1.42 15.18
CA ASN A 270 -23.30 2.06 16.03
C ASN A 270 -24.69 1.84 15.42
N LYS A 271 -24.84 1.96 14.10
CA LYS A 271 -26.13 1.69 13.44
C LYS A 271 -26.57 0.23 13.49
N THR A 272 -25.65 -0.74 13.45
CA THR A 272 -26.02 -2.16 13.62
C THR A 272 -26.32 -2.55 15.07
N VAL A 273 -25.85 -1.76 16.05
CA VAL A 273 -26.21 -1.93 17.47
C VAL A 273 -27.52 -1.20 17.80
N THR A 274 -27.88 -0.15 17.06
CA THR A 274 -29.07 0.67 17.29
C THR A 274 -30.18 0.49 16.25
N SER A 275 -30.18 -0.57 15.43
CA SER A 275 -31.28 -0.82 14.49
C SER A 275 -32.49 -1.48 15.19
N ASP A 276 -33.04 -0.75 16.15
CA ASP A 276 -34.48 -0.56 16.34
C ASP A 276 -34.64 0.96 16.48
N GLU A 277 -34.69 1.65 15.33
CA GLU A 277 -35.55 2.82 15.04
C GLU A 277 -35.12 3.52 13.74
N ASN A 278 -36.13 3.91 12.98
CA ASN A 278 -36.06 4.52 11.66
C ASN A 278 -35.22 5.80 11.63
N GLU A 279 -34.21 5.86 10.76
CA GLU A 279 -33.87 7.12 10.08
C GLU A 279 -33.19 6.87 8.73
N LEU A 280 -33.95 7.08 7.65
CA LEU A 280 -33.43 7.27 6.31
C LEU A 280 -32.62 8.58 6.26
N CYS A 281 -31.29 8.51 6.24
CA CYS A 281 -30.48 9.62 5.74
C CYS A 281 -30.19 9.42 4.26
N SER A 282 -30.97 10.11 3.43
CA SER A 282 -30.67 10.41 2.03
C SER A 282 -29.40 11.27 1.94
N CYS A 283 -28.34 10.76 1.31
CA CYS A 283 -27.20 11.59 0.89
C CYS A 283 -27.53 12.24 -0.46
N GLN A 284 -28.09 13.45 -0.43
CA GLN A 284 -28.04 14.36 -1.57
C GLN A 284 -26.69 15.10 -1.57
N GLY A 285 -26.13 15.28 -2.76
CA GLY A 285 -24.74 15.60 -2.99
C GLY A 285 -24.23 16.86 -2.30
N THR A 286 -23.26 16.67 -1.42
CA THR A 286 -22.28 17.70 -1.06
C THR A 286 -20.97 17.39 -1.77
N SER A 287 -20.52 18.34 -2.59
CA SER A 287 -19.16 18.41 -3.14
C SER A 287 -18.15 18.15 -2.02
N MET A 288 -17.48 17.00 -2.04
CA MET A 288 -16.29 16.76 -1.21
C MET A 288 -15.25 17.81 -1.62
N LEU A 289 -15.01 18.78 -0.76
CA LEU A 289 -13.85 19.64 -0.89
C LEU A 289 -12.61 18.73 -0.84
N LEU A 290 -11.74 18.85 -1.85
CA LEU A 290 -10.46 18.16 -1.85
C LEU A 290 -9.70 18.51 -0.55
N PRO A 291 -9.08 17.52 0.11
CA PRO A 291 -8.25 17.76 1.28
C PRO A 291 -7.15 18.79 0.95
N PRO A 292 -6.71 19.61 1.91
CA PRO A 292 -5.78 20.72 1.66
C PRO A 292 -4.50 20.31 0.92
N SER A 293 -4.01 19.09 1.17
CA SER A 293 -2.86 18.43 0.53
C SER A 293 -3.03 18.14 -0.98
N LEU A 294 -4.26 18.19 -1.49
CA LEU A 294 -4.62 17.95 -2.90
C LEU A 294 -5.04 19.22 -3.66
N ARG A 295 -4.95 20.41 -3.05
CA ARG A 295 -5.29 21.67 -3.73
C ARG A 295 -4.09 22.22 -4.53
N GLU A 296 -4.34 22.63 -5.77
CA GLU A 296 -3.33 23.34 -6.58
C GLU A 296 -2.86 24.61 -5.85
N GLY A 297 -1.54 24.76 -5.66
CA GLY A 297 -0.95 25.98 -5.12
C GLY A 297 -0.99 26.13 -3.59
N ALA A 298 -1.12 25.04 -2.82
CA ALA A 298 -0.91 25.11 -1.37
C ALA A 298 0.52 25.63 -1.08
N PRO A 299 0.69 26.74 -0.34
CA PRO A 299 2.00 27.30 -0.07
C PRO A 299 2.80 26.33 0.80
N SER A 300 4.06 26.09 0.44
CA SER A 300 5.05 25.26 1.14
C SER A 300 5.52 25.87 2.48
N SER A 301 4.71 26.71 3.12
CA SER A 301 5.04 27.40 4.36
C SER A 301 4.12 26.91 5.48
N LEU A 302 4.24 25.63 5.84
CA LEU A 302 4.02 25.25 7.22
C LEU A 302 5.20 25.83 8.02
N PRO A 303 4.96 26.44 9.21
CA PRO A 303 6.06 26.84 10.08
C PRO A 303 6.97 25.63 10.34
N PRO A 304 8.28 25.82 10.55
CA PRO A 304 9.21 24.70 10.71
C PRO A 304 8.66 23.75 11.77
N GLN A 305 8.30 22.54 11.33
CA GLN A 305 7.96 21.44 12.21
C GLN A 305 9.22 21.18 13.03
N LYS A 306 9.23 21.65 14.28
CA LYS A 306 10.19 21.18 15.27
C LYS A 306 9.95 19.68 15.43
N GLY A 307 10.84 18.87 14.89
CA GLY A 307 10.85 17.42 15.14
C GLY A 307 10.74 16.50 13.92
N CYS A 308 11.49 16.76 12.85
CA CYS A 308 11.79 15.74 11.82
C CYS A 308 13.19 15.91 11.21
N GLN A 309 14.09 16.58 11.93
CA GLN A 309 15.53 16.54 11.69
C GLN A 309 16.14 15.99 12.97
N ASP A 310 16.99 14.96 12.83
CA ASP A 310 17.67 14.20 13.90
C ASP A 310 16.86 13.05 14.54
N LEU A 311 16.57 12.01 13.75
CA LEU A 311 16.45 10.63 14.25
C LEU A 311 17.52 9.72 13.61
N SER A 312 18.74 10.26 13.47
CA SER A 312 19.94 9.49 13.11
C SER A 312 20.99 9.60 14.21
N THR A 313 20.85 8.75 15.23
CA THR A 313 21.95 8.20 16.02
C THR A 313 21.58 6.79 16.42
#